data_AF-A0A3D1G7J7-F1
#
_entry.id   AF-A0A3D1G7J7-F1
#
_cell.length_a   1.000
_cell.length_b   1.000
_cell.length_c   1.000
_cell.angle_alpha   90.00
_cell.angle_beta   90.00
_cell.angle_gamma   90.00
#
_symmetry.space_group_name_H-M   'P 1'
#
loop_
_entity.id
_entity.type
_entity.pdbx_description
1 polymer ?
#
loop_
_entity_poly.entity_id
_entity_poly.type
_entity_poly.pdbx_seq_one_letter_code
_entity_poly.pdbx_strand_id
1 'polypeptide(L)' 'MDVIGNNIANVETAGFKSSSVSFAEMMSERLARAGSASDSAPQLSNQVGLGVRVSSINRDFSQGAMQSTGKVTDLA' A
#
# COMPACT_ATOMS: atom_id res chain seq x y z
N MET A 1 9.06 -8.33 0.23
CA MET A 1 8.95 -7.74 1.59
C MET A 1 9.92 -6.56 1.69
N ASP A 2 10.01 -5.76 0.63
CA ASP A 2 11.27 -5.04 0.37
C ASP A 2 11.22 -3.62 0.94
N VAL A 3 10.03 -3.01 0.96
CA VAL A 3 9.80 -1.71 1.59
C VAL A 3 10.00 -1.78 3.11
N ILE A 4 9.51 -2.84 3.76
CA ILE A 4 9.72 -3.05 5.20
C ILE A 4 11.21 -3.30 5.48
N GLY A 5 11.86 -4.15 4.68
CA GLY A 5 13.30 -4.39 4.80
C GLY A 5 14.13 -3.12 4.62
N ASN A 6 13.78 -2.29 3.64
CA ASN A 6 14.45 -1.01 3.40
C ASN A 6 14.24 -0.01 4.54
N ASN A 7 13.04 0.07 5.13
CA ASN A 7 12.78 0.91 6.29
C ASN A 7 13.62 0.51 7.49
N ILE A 8 13.73 -0.80 7.77
CA ILE A 8 14.51 -1.32 8.89
C ILE A 8 16.01 -1.11 8.65
N ALA A 9 16.49 -1.38 7.43
CA ALA A 9 17.89 -1.25 7.08
C ALA A 9 18.41 0.19 7.17
N ASN A 10 17.55 1.21 7.04
CA ASN A 10 17.93 2.62 7.05
C ASN A 10 17.44 3.39 8.29
N VAL A 11 17.06 2.70 9.37
CA VAL A 11 16.52 3.33 10.58
C VAL A 11 17.48 4.33 11.24
N GLU A 12 18.80 4.15 11.08
CA GLU A 12 19.83 5.02 11.64
C GLU A 12 20.39 6.04 10.61
N THR A 13 19.86 6.06 9.39
CA THR A 13 20.33 6.98 8.35
C THR A 13 19.72 8.36 8.55
N ALA A 14 20.56 9.38 8.77
CA ALA A 14 20.12 10.76 8.93
C ALA A 14 19.32 11.24 7.70
N GLY A 15 18.13 11.80 7.93
CA GLY A 15 17.25 12.31 6.88
C GLY A 15 16.46 11.23 6.12
N PHE A 16 16.55 9.95 6.50
CA PHE A 16 15.74 8.89 5.88
C PHE A 16 14.24 9.14 6.06
N LYS A 17 13.47 8.88 4.99
CA LYS A 17 12.00 8.97 4.97
C LYS A 17 11.43 7.58 4.72
N SER A 18 10.68 7.06 5.69
CA SER A 18 10.09 5.73 5.60
C SER A 18 9.06 5.65 4.48
N SER A 19 8.85 4.45 3.95
CA SER A 19 7.84 4.21 2.91
C SER A 19 6.82 3.17 3.36
N SER A 20 5.58 3.29 2.91
CA SER A 20 4.52 2.30 3.12
C SER A 20 3.95 1.82 1.78
N VAL A 21 3.48 0.57 1.75
CA VAL A 21 2.88 -0.03 0.55
C VAL A 21 1.37 -0.10 0.71
N SER A 22 0.64 0.34 -0.31
CA SER A 22 -0.81 0.17 -0.40
C SER A 22 -1.15 -0.83 -1.49
N PHE A 23 -2.08 -1.74 -1.20
CA PHE A 23 -2.56 -2.77 -2.13
C PHE A 23 -3.98 -2.45 -2.57
N ALA A 24 -4.32 -2.80 -3.81
CA ALA A 24 -5.66 -2.70 -4.35
C ALA A 24 -6.08 -4.03 -5.00
N GLU A 25 -7.36 -4.35 -4.91
CA GLU A 25 -7.94 -5.49 -5.62
C GLU A 25 -7.84 -5.27 -7.13
N MET A 26 -7.56 -6.34 -7.86
CA MET A 26 -7.70 -6.35 -9.32
C MET A 26 -9.17 -6.53 -9.67
N MET A 27 -9.61 -5.92 -10.79
CA MET A 27 -11.00 -5.98 -11.24
C MET A 27 -11.55 -7.41 -11.15
N SER A 28 -12.74 -7.55 -10.57
CA SER A 28 -13.34 -8.86 -10.39
C SER A 28 -14.21 -9.26 -11.59
N GLU A 29 -14.10 -10.51 -12.01
CA GLU A 29 -14.92 -11.06 -13.08
C GLU A 29 -16.26 -11.51 -12.50
N ARG A 30 -17.37 -10.96 -13.04
CA ARG A 30 -18.71 -11.43 -12.71
C ARG A 30 -18.99 -12.70 -13.51
N LEU A 31 -18.93 -13.84 -12.86
CA LEU A 31 -19.38 -15.13 -13.40
C LEU A 31 -20.91 -15.22 -13.36
N ALA A 32 -21.59 -14.26 -14.00
CA ALA A 32 -23.02 -14.32 -14.22
C ALA A 32 -23.25 -14.83 -15.65
N ARG A 33 -23.87 -16.00 -15.78
CA ARG A 33 -24.47 -16.42 -17.05
C ARG A 33 -25.47 -15.33 -17.43
N ALA A 34 -25.17 -14.54 -18.46
CA ALA A 34 -26.12 -13.63 -19.09
C ALA A 34 -27.23 -14.48 -19.73
N GLY A 35 -28.15 -14.96 -18.89
CA GLY A 35 -29.30 -15.76 -19.28
C GLY A 35 -30.45 -15.32 -18.41
N SER A 36 -31.34 -14.53 -19.02
CA SER A 36 -32.61 -14.03 -18.50
C SER A 36 -33.13 -14.80 -17.30
N ALA A 37 -33.04 -14.22 -16.11
CA ALA A 37 -33.77 -14.71 -14.95
C ALA A 37 -35.08 -13.92 -14.88
N SER A 38 -36.17 -14.63 -15.11
CA SER A 38 -37.53 -14.27 -14.71
C SER A 38 -37.56 -13.59 -13.33
N ASP A 39 -38.51 -12.66 -13.21
CA ASP A 39 -38.72 -11.57 -12.24
C ASP A 39 -38.70 -11.87 -10.71
N SER A 40 -38.04 -12.92 -10.21
CA SER A 40 -38.18 -13.28 -8.78
C SER A 40 -37.03 -14.07 -8.11
N ALA A 41 -35.85 -14.23 -8.73
CA ALA A 41 -34.72 -14.89 -8.06
C ALA A 41 -33.66 -13.86 -7.62
N PRO A 42 -33.19 -13.86 -6.35
CA PRO A 42 -32.09 -13.01 -5.93
C PRO A 42 -30.85 -13.40 -6.75
N GLN A 43 -30.38 -12.49 -7.61
CA GLN A 43 -29.14 -12.71 -8.35
C GLN A 43 -27.99 -12.66 -7.36
N LEU A 44 -27.51 -13.84 -6.96
CA LEU A 44 -26.27 -13.97 -6.23
C LEU A 44 -25.17 -13.41 -7.13
N SER A 45 -24.53 -12.32 -6.69
CA SER A 45 -23.43 -11.69 -7.42
C SER A 45 -22.24 -12.63 -7.36
N ASN A 46 -22.17 -13.58 -8.30
CA ASN A 46 -21.06 -14.50 -8.47
C ASN A 46 -19.83 -13.73 -8.97
N GLN A 47 -19.21 -12.99 -8.07
CA GLN A 47 -18.07 -12.12 -8.34
C GLN A 47 -16.78 -12.87 -7.93
N VAL A 48 -15.93 -13.20 -8.89
CA VAL A 48 -14.64 -13.88 -8.68
C VAL A 48 -13.53 -12.84 -8.69
N GLY A 49 -12.93 -12.54 -7.54
CA GLY A 49 -11.82 -11.59 -7.43
C GLY A 49 -10.58 -12.12 -8.14
N LEU A 50 -9.98 -11.34 -9.05
CA LEU A 50 -8.82 -11.77 -9.85
C LEU A 50 -7.47 -11.65 -9.10
N GLY A 51 -7.49 -11.25 -7.83
CA GLY A 51 -6.32 -11.12 -6.96
C GLY A 51 -6.05 -9.69 -6.49
N VAL A 52 -4.86 -9.44 -5.96
CA VAL A 52 -4.43 -8.15 -5.44
C VAL A 52 -3.14 -7.69 -6.11
N ARG A 53 -2.99 -6.37 -6.30
CA ARG A 53 -1.77 -5.75 -6.82
C ARG A 53 -1.30 -4.61 -5.92
N VAL A 54 -0.01 -4.26 -6.02
CA VAL A 54 0.50 -3.03 -5.41
C VAL A 54 -0.13 -1.84 -6.13
N SER A 55 -0.80 -0.99 -5.36
CA SER A 55 -1.43 0.24 -5.87
C SER A 55 -0.45 1.39 -5.86
N SER A 56 0.28 1.59 -4.76
CA SER A 56 1.29 2.64 -4.62
C SER A 56 2.29 2.33 -3.51
N ILE A 57 3.42 3.03 -3.57
CA ILE A 57 4.41 3.10 -2.49
C ILE A 57 4.52 4.58 -2.10
N ASN A 58 4.14 4.90 -0.87
CA ASN A 58 4.06 6.28 -0.40
C ASN A 58 5.19 6.56 0.58
N ARG A 59 5.89 7.67 0.40
CA ARG A 59 6.90 8.17 1.35
C ARG A 59 6.24 9.01 2.43
N ASP A 60 6.65 8.79 3.67
CA ASP A 60 6.28 9.63 4.81
C ASP A 60 7.31 10.75 4.97
N PHE A 61 6.86 12.00 4.78
CA PHE A 61 7.68 13.20 4.90
C PHE A 61 7.59 13.88 6.28
N SER A 62 6.96 13.25 7.25
CA SER A 62 6.92 13.74 8.63
C SER A 62 8.33 14.05 9.15
N GLN A 63 8.42 15.06 10.03
CA GLN A 63 9.70 15.45 10.61
C GLN A 63 10.14 14.41 11.64
N GLY A 64 11.39 13.98 11.53
CA GLY A 64 12.00 13.03 12.46
C GLY A 64 12.48 13.69 13.74
N ALA A 65 12.95 12.89 14.69
CA ALA A 65 13.62 13.40 15.87
C ALA A 65 14.97 14.03 15.48
N MET A 66 15.27 15.21 16.04
CA MET A 66 16.57 15.84 15.90
C MET A 66 17.47 15.44 17.07
N GLN A 67 18.74 15.16 16.79
CA GLN A 67 19.75 14.89 17.80
C GLN A 67 20.90 15.87 17.64
N SER A 68 21.38 16.43 18.76
CA SER A 68 22.55 17.30 18.76
C SER A 68 23.81 16.46 18.62
N THR A 69 24.64 16.77 17.63
CA THR A 69 25.91 16.08 17.39
C THR A 69 27.10 16.76 18.09
N GLY A 70 26.90 17.97 18.63
CA GLY A 70 27.97 18.79 19.23
C GLY A 70 28.96 19.40 18.22
N LYS A 71 28.76 19.20 16.92
CA LYS A 71 29.57 19.83 15.86
C LYS A 71 28.91 21.10 15.37
N VAL A 72 29.68 22.19 15.32
CA VAL A 72 29.20 23.53 14.91
C VAL A 72 28.79 23.57 13.44
N THR A 73 29.29 22.65 12.63
CA THR A 73 29.01 22.55 11.19
C THR A 73 27.81 21.68 10.84
N ASP A 74 27.22 20.98 11.81
CA ASP A 74 26.10 20.09 11.58
C ASP A 74 24.78 20.86 11.77
N LEU A 75 24.00 20.97 10.69
CA LEU A 75 22.70 21.65 10.67
C LEU A 75 21.61 20.64 10.25
N ALA A 76 20.43 20.72 10.89
CA ALA A 76 19.30 19.83 10.66
C ALA A 76 17.97 20.60 10.71
#